data_AF-A0A2N7Q9F2-F1
#
_entry.id   AF-A0A2N7Q9F2-F1
#
_cell.length_a   1.000
_cell.length_b   1.000
_cell.length_c   1.000
_cell.angle_alpha   90.00
_cell.angle_beta   90.00
_cell.angle_gamma   90.00
#
_symmetry.space_group_name_H-M   'P 1'
#
loop_
_entity.id
_entity.type
_entity.pdbx_description
1 polymer ?
#
loop_
_entity_poly.entity_id
_entity_poly.type
_entity_poly.pdbx_seq_one_letter_code
_entity_poly.pdbx_strand_id
1 'polypeptide(L)'
;MRNRNIIFLLLIIIFFSLSEIAAQSGAKEDEKLLQEAKLLIFDKNWIEAEKKLDELLERYPKSPSYSTALFYKGKCLSEQKGREREAWKAFEEFLKRPDRPSALVEEAEISSVDLAFNFLNSGDQSFIPVLESRLTNPSKIIRYYTALKMSYLQDKNLAQKAVPVLKGLIESEKDQELIDRAKIALLRISPASLKEIQEKQEGGSFRLVKIRVYEKGKKTVSVSINLPLSLADLAIQAMPEKDKAALKQKGYDLNRILNDLAKSKEKMVRIEEEGNIVEIWIE
;
A
#
# COMPACT_ATOMS: atom_id res chain seq x y z
N MET A 1 -67.46 19.54 -12.13
CA MET A 1 -66.14 18.95 -12.46
C MET A 1 -64.96 19.92 -12.27
N ARG A 2 -65.12 21.23 -12.49
CA ARG A 2 -64.04 22.23 -12.37
C ARG A 2 -63.39 22.35 -10.97
N ASN A 3 -64.15 22.13 -9.90
CA ASN A 3 -63.64 22.26 -8.53
C ASN A 3 -62.83 21.04 -8.03
N ARG A 4 -63.04 19.84 -8.62
CA ARG A 4 -62.24 18.63 -8.26
C ARG A 4 -60.81 18.70 -8.80
N ASN A 5 -60.61 19.32 -9.95
CA ASN A 5 -59.28 19.46 -10.57
C ASN A 5 -58.41 20.51 -9.85
N ILE A 6 -59.02 21.55 -9.27
CA ILE A 6 -58.31 22.57 -8.49
C ILE A 6 -57.82 22.01 -7.15
N ILE A 7 -58.63 21.17 -6.49
CA ILE A 7 -58.26 20.50 -5.23
C ILE A 7 -57.08 19.52 -5.46
N PHE A 8 -57.08 18.79 -6.58
CA PHE A 8 -55.98 17.88 -6.93
C PHE A 8 -54.67 18.63 -7.23
N LEU A 9 -54.74 19.78 -7.90
CA LEU A 9 -53.56 20.61 -8.19
C LEU A 9 -52.96 21.24 -6.91
N LEU A 10 -53.81 21.69 -5.98
CA LEU A 10 -53.39 22.22 -4.68
C LEU A 10 -52.75 21.14 -3.80
N LEU A 11 -53.27 19.92 -3.80
CA LEU A 11 -52.68 18.79 -3.06
C LEU A 11 -51.29 18.40 -3.58
N ILE A 12 -51.06 18.45 -4.89
CA ILE A 12 -49.74 18.17 -5.49
C ILE A 12 -48.72 19.27 -5.11
N ILE A 13 -49.13 20.54 -5.12
CA ILE A 13 -48.26 21.66 -4.73
C ILE A 13 -47.91 21.61 -3.23
N ILE A 14 -48.87 21.22 -2.38
CA ILE A 14 -48.64 21.02 -0.94
C ILE A 14 -47.71 19.82 -0.69
N PHE A 15 -47.85 18.73 -1.45
CA PHE A 15 -46.94 17.57 -1.35
C PHE A 15 -45.51 17.92 -1.81
N PHE A 16 -45.36 18.72 -2.88
CA PHE A 16 -44.05 19.16 -3.37
C PHE A 16 -43.35 20.13 -2.39
N SER A 17 -44.09 21.05 -1.78
CA SER A 17 -43.53 22.02 -0.82
C SER A 17 -43.16 21.39 0.53
N LEU A 18 -43.91 20.39 0.99
CA LEU A 18 -43.53 19.61 2.19
C LEU A 18 -42.27 18.75 1.95
N SER A 19 -42.09 18.20 0.76
CA SER A 19 -40.86 17.45 0.42
C SER A 19 -39.62 18.34 0.35
N GLU A 20 -39.74 19.59 -0.10
CA GLU A 20 -38.61 20.53 -0.14
C GLU A 20 -38.18 20.99 1.26
N ILE A 21 -39.14 21.27 2.16
CA ILE A 21 -38.84 21.70 3.54
C ILE A 21 -38.22 20.56 4.36
N ALA A 22 -38.72 19.34 4.20
CA ALA A 22 -38.14 18.16 4.84
C ALA A 22 -36.73 17.84 4.30
N ALA A 23 -36.52 17.98 2.99
CA ALA A 23 -35.19 17.82 2.39
C ALA A 23 -34.21 18.90 2.87
N GLN A 24 -34.65 20.15 2.99
CA GLN A 24 -33.79 21.27 3.39
C GLN A 24 -33.46 21.28 4.90
N SER A 25 -34.34 20.76 5.75
CA SER A 25 -34.07 20.58 7.18
C SER A 25 -33.18 19.37 7.45
N GLY A 26 -33.43 18.24 6.78
CA GLY A 26 -32.57 17.06 6.84
C GLY A 26 -31.15 17.35 6.35
N ALA A 27 -31.01 18.13 5.27
CA ALA A 27 -29.74 18.58 4.70
C ALA A 27 -28.92 19.55 5.59
N LYS A 28 -29.50 20.05 6.69
CA LYS A 28 -28.76 20.84 7.71
C LYS A 28 -28.32 19.98 8.89
N GLU A 29 -29.07 18.93 9.20
CA GLU A 29 -28.80 18.04 10.34
C GLU A 29 -27.73 17.00 9.99
N ASP A 30 -27.75 16.46 8.77
CA ASP A 30 -26.71 15.58 8.24
C ASP A 30 -25.33 16.30 8.14
N GLU A 31 -25.30 17.54 7.65
CA GLU A 31 -24.08 18.34 7.59
C GLU A 31 -23.54 18.59 9.01
N LYS A 32 -24.43 18.92 9.96
CA LYS A 32 -24.03 19.10 11.36
C LYS A 32 -23.43 17.82 11.95
N LEU A 33 -24.05 16.66 11.74
CA LEU A 33 -23.51 15.37 12.18
C LEU A 33 -22.12 15.10 11.60
N LEU A 34 -21.93 15.39 10.31
CA LEU A 34 -20.63 15.23 9.66
C LEU A 34 -19.57 16.18 10.24
N GLN A 35 -19.92 17.44 10.51
CA GLN A 35 -18.98 18.40 11.09
C GLN A 35 -18.60 18.03 12.53
N GLU A 36 -19.57 17.61 13.35
CA GLU A 36 -19.32 17.10 14.70
C GLU A 36 -18.39 15.88 14.67
N ALA A 37 -18.64 14.92 13.77
CA ALA A 37 -17.78 13.75 13.59
C ALA A 37 -16.34 14.15 13.21
N LYS A 38 -16.17 15.13 12.31
CA LYS A 38 -14.84 15.62 11.91
C LYS A 38 -14.08 16.27 13.06
N LEU A 39 -14.77 17.03 13.92
CA LEU A 39 -14.16 17.61 15.12
C LEU A 39 -13.72 16.50 16.09
N LEU A 40 -14.58 15.50 16.32
CA LEU A 40 -14.24 14.34 17.15
C LEU A 40 -13.05 13.54 16.59
N ILE A 41 -12.97 13.38 15.26
CA ILE A 41 -11.82 12.76 14.58
C ILE A 41 -10.54 13.55 14.79
N PHE A 42 -10.62 14.88 14.69
CA PHE A 42 -9.48 15.76 14.97
C PHE A 42 -8.98 15.58 16.42
N ASP A 43 -9.91 15.44 17.36
CA ASP A 43 -9.64 15.16 18.78
C ASP A 43 -9.30 13.68 19.06
N LYS A 44 -9.25 12.83 18.02
CA LYS A 44 -9.01 11.37 18.09
C LYS A 44 -10.04 10.60 18.95
N ASN A 45 -11.23 11.16 19.11
CA ASN A 45 -12.35 10.49 19.75
C ASN A 45 -13.11 9.62 18.74
N TRP A 46 -12.46 8.52 18.34
CA TRP A 46 -12.91 7.65 17.24
C TRP A 46 -14.29 7.04 17.46
N ILE A 47 -14.59 6.63 18.69
CA ILE A 47 -15.84 5.93 19.03
C ILE A 47 -17.03 6.89 18.95
N GLU A 48 -16.91 8.10 19.50
CA GLU A 48 -18.00 9.08 19.41
C GLU A 48 -18.15 9.63 18.00
N ALA A 49 -17.05 9.78 17.25
CA ALA A 49 -17.11 10.13 15.84
C ALA A 49 -17.86 9.06 15.03
N GLU A 50 -17.56 7.78 15.24
CA GLU A 50 -18.26 6.66 14.61
C GLU A 50 -19.77 6.73 14.85
N LYS A 51 -20.21 6.95 16.11
CA LYS A 51 -21.64 7.08 16.43
C LYS A 51 -22.34 8.17 15.63
N LYS A 52 -21.71 9.34 15.48
CA LYS A 52 -22.24 10.46 14.69
C LYS A 52 -22.35 10.12 13.20
N LEU A 53 -21.37 9.39 12.68
CA LEU A 53 -21.35 8.93 11.29
C LEU A 53 -22.41 7.85 11.06
N ASP A 54 -22.58 6.93 11.99
CA ASP A 54 -23.64 5.91 11.94
C ASP A 54 -25.02 6.54 11.93
N GLU A 55 -25.26 7.52 12.81
CA GLU A 55 -26.50 8.29 12.82
C GLU A 55 -26.77 8.97 11.47
N LEU A 56 -25.74 9.57 10.86
CA LEU A 56 -25.85 10.20 9.53
C LEU A 56 -26.22 9.17 8.46
N LEU A 57 -25.51 8.04 8.43
CA LEU A 57 -25.71 6.98 7.44
C LEU A 57 -27.09 6.31 7.57
N GLU A 58 -27.58 6.11 8.79
CA GLU A 58 -28.88 5.48 9.03
C GLU A 58 -30.06 6.43 8.76
N ARG A 59 -29.99 7.67 9.28
CA ARG A 59 -31.11 8.62 9.18
C ARG A 59 -31.17 9.32 7.83
N TYR A 60 -30.04 9.48 7.14
CA TYR A 60 -29.95 10.28 5.90
C TYR A 60 -29.28 9.51 4.74
N PRO A 61 -29.84 8.37 4.29
CA PRO A 61 -29.25 7.53 3.24
C PRO A 61 -29.17 8.18 1.84
N LYS A 62 -29.84 9.32 1.64
CA LYS A 62 -29.81 10.12 0.41
C LYS A 62 -29.03 11.43 0.56
N SER A 63 -28.38 11.64 1.71
CA SER A 63 -27.60 12.83 1.98
C SER A 63 -26.43 12.98 0.99
N PRO A 64 -26.13 14.21 0.51
CA PRO A 64 -24.87 14.50 -0.17
C PRO A 64 -23.63 14.20 0.70
N SER A 65 -23.78 14.21 2.02
CA SER A 65 -22.73 13.90 3.00
C SER A 65 -22.51 12.39 3.19
N TYR A 66 -23.40 11.53 2.66
CA TYR A 66 -23.39 10.09 2.93
C TYR A 66 -22.06 9.43 2.55
N SER A 67 -21.56 9.67 1.33
CA SER A 67 -20.29 9.09 0.88
C SER A 67 -19.10 9.60 1.68
N THR A 68 -19.11 10.89 2.05
CA THR A 68 -18.09 11.46 2.93
C THR A 68 -18.15 10.81 4.32
N ALA A 69 -19.34 10.54 4.84
CA ALA A 69 -19.53 9.87 6.12
C ALA A 69 -19.01 8.42 6.11
N LEU A 70 -19.25 7.66 5.02
CA LEU A 70 -18.68 6.32 4.85
C LEU A 70 -17.15 6.33 4.93
N PHE A 71 -16.51 7.27 4.24
CA PHE A 71 -15.06 7.42 4.27
C PHE A 71 -14.55 7.66 5.70
N TYR A 72 -15.13 8.64 6.41
CA TYR A 72 -14.72 8.94 7.77
C TYR A 72 -15.06 7.81 8.75
N LYS A 73 -16.10 7.02 8.49
CA LYS A 73 -16.41 5.82 9.27
C LYS A 73 -15.30 4.79 9.11
N GLY A 74 -14.87 4.53 7.87
CA GLY A 74 -13.71 3.68 7.60
C GLY A 74 -12.46 4.12 8.38
N LYS A 75 -12.19 5.43 8.39
CA LYS A 75 -11.07 6.03 9.15
C LYS A 75 -11.20 5.86 10.67
N CYS A 76 -12.39 6.06 11.24
CA CYS A 76 -12.60 5.84 12.68
C CYS A 76 -12.43 4.38 13.06
N LEU A 77 -12.91 3.47 12.21
CA LEU A 77 -12.82 2.03 12.43
C LEU A 77 -11.38 1.53 12.30
N SER A 78 -10.57 2.07 11.38
CA SER A 78 -9.17 1.64 11.22
C SER A 78 -8.29 2.00 12.42
N GLU A 79 -8.70 2.99 13.22
CA GLU A 79 -8.00 3.40 14.45
C GLU A 79 -8.44 2.60 15.68
N GLN A 80 -9.42 1.70 15.53
CA GLN A 80 -9.93 0.85 16.60
C GLN A 80 -9.47 -0.60 16.42
N LYS A 81 -8.75 -1.12 17.42
CA LYS A 81 -8.24 -2.49 17.42
C LYS A 81 -9.40 -3.51 17.30
N GLY A 82 -9.28 -4.43 16.34
CA GLY A 82 -10.27 -5.48 16.10
C GLY A 82 -11.41 -5.08 15.16
N ARG A 83 -11.48 -3.82 14.72
CA ARG A 83 -12.50 -3.29 13.81
C ARG A 83 -12.00 -3.19 12.36
N GLU A 84 -10.84 -3.77 12.04
CA GLU A 84 -10.14 -3.61 10.74
C GLU A 84 -10.99 -4.10 9.56
N ARG A 85 -11.81 -5.15 9.77
CA ARG A 85 -12.65 -5.70 8.69
C ARG A 85 -13.82 -4.79 8.38
N GLU A 86 -14.37 -4.14 9.40
CA GLU A 86 -15.44 -3.16 9.24
C GLU A 86 -14.89 -1.88 8.60
N ALA A 87 -13.68 -1.46 8.99
CA ALA A 87 -12.97 -0.36 8.33
C ALA A 87 -12.81 -0.61 6.84
N TRP A 88 -12.32 -1.80 6.47
CA TRP A 88 -12.16 -2.20 5.07
C TRP A 88 -13.48 -2.16 4.31
N LYS A 89 -14.56 -2.74 4.88
CA LYS A 89 -15.89 -2.71 4.27
C LYS A 89 -16.38 -1.27 4.03
N ALA A 90 -16.21 -0.38 4.99
CA ALA A 90 -16.63 1.02 4.86
C ALA A 90 -15.87 1.74 3.72
N PHE A 91 -14.55 1.51 3.58
CA PHE A 91 -13.79 2.05 2.45
C PHE A 91 -14.24 1.46 1.11
N GLU A 92 -14.49 0.14 1.03
CA GLU A 92 -14.99 -0.48 -0.20
C GLU A 92 -16.39 0.00 -0.59
N GLU A 93 -17.28 0.21 0.38
CA GLU A 93 -18.59 0.80 0.16
C GLU A 93 -18.45 2.22 -0.37
N PHE A 94 -17.60 3.04 0.26
CA PHE A 94 -17.26 4.37 -0.23
C PHE A 94 -16.75 4.36 -1.68
N LEU A 95 -15.84 3.45 -2.03
CA LEU A 95 -15.27 3.38 -3.38
C LEU A 95 -16.29 2.97 -4.45
N LYS A 96 -17.36 2.26 -4.08
CA LYS A 96 -18.48 1.89 -4.97
C LYS A 96 -19.48 3.03 -5.19
N ARG A 97 -19.44 4.08 -4.36
CA ARG A 97 -20.40 5.19 -4.44
C ARG A 97 -20.16 6.06 -5.69
N PRO A 98 -21.20 6.40 -6.48
CA PRO A 98 -21.05 7.26 -7.64
C PRO A 98 -20.80 8.73 -7.28
N ASP A 99 -21.25 9.15 -6.10
CA ASP A 99 -21.14 10.50 -5.53
C ASP A 99 -19.91 10.68 -4.61
N ARG A 100 -18.96 9.74 -4.63
CA ARG A 100 -17.75 9.81 -3.80
C ARG A 100 -16.89 11.03 -4.17
N PRO A 101 -16.42 11.85 -3.21
CA PRO A 101 -15.52 12.95 -3.49
C PRO A 101 -14.17 12.44 -4.01
N SER A 102 -13.73 12.93 -5.17
CA SER A 102 -12.47 12.51 -5.81
C SER A 102 -11.24 12.69 -4.91
N ALA A 103 -11.22 13.77 -4.10
CA ALA A 103 -10.13 14.08 -3.19
C ALA A 103 -9.90 13.02 -2.09
N LEU A 104 -10.89 12.17 -1.80
CA LEU A 104 -10.81 11.13 -0.77
C LEU A 104 -10.58 9.73 -1.35
N VAL A 105 -10.67 9.57 -2.68
CA VAL A 105 -10.58 8.25 -3.33
C VAL A 105 -9.21 7.61 -3.15
N GLU A 106 -8.14 8.38 -3.30
CA GLU A 106 -6.77 7.85 -3.17
C GLU A 106 -6.48 7.38 -1.75
N GLU A 107 -6.84 8.17 -0.72
CA GLU A 107 -6.66 7.79 0.68
C GLU A 107 -7.46 6.53 1.03
N ALA A 108 -8.69 6.39 0.49
CA ALA A 108 -9.52 5.21 0.69
C ALA A 108 -8.94 3.95 0.02
N GLU A 109 -8.44 4.06 -1.21
CA GLU A 109 -7.79 2.95 -1.92
C GLU A 109 -6.51 2.50 -1.19
N ILE A 110 -5.68 3.44 -0.75
CA ILE A 110 -4.47 3.14 0.03
C ILE A 110 -4.84 2.43 1.33
N SER A 111 -5.85 2.94 2.06
CA SER A 111 -6.32 2.32 3.31
C SER A 111 -6.89 0.92 3.08
N SER A 112 -7.64 0.72 2.00
CA SER A 112 -8.16 -0.60 1.62
C SER A 112 -7.04 -1.59 1.30
N VAL A 113 -6.02 -1.16 0.55
CA VAL A 113 -4.82 -1.97 0.24
C VAL A 113 -4.04 -2.33 1.51
N ASP A 114 -3.86 -1.39 2.44
CA ASP A 114 -3.15 -1.64 3.69
C ASP A 114 -3.87 -2.66 4.57
N LEU A 115 -5.19 -2.53 4.71
CA LEU A 115 -6.00 -3.48 5.45
C LEU A 115 -5.96 -4.87 4.80
N ALA A 116 -6.14 -4.95 3.48
CA ALA A 116 -6.06 -6.20 2.73
C ALA A 116 -4.69 -6.88 2.87
N PHE A 117 -3.60 -6.11 2.79
CA PHE A 117 -2.25 -6.59 3.03
C PHE A 117 -2.07 -7.17 4.44
N ASN A 118 -2.58 -6.48 5.47
CA ASN A 118 -2.50 -6.94 6.85
C ASN A 118 -3.30 -8.24 7.06
N PHE A 119 -4.48 -8.36 6.46
CA PHE A 119 -5.27 -9.59 6.50
C PHE A 119 -4.54 -10.76 5.85
N LEU A 120 -3.90 -10.54 4.71
CA LEU A 120 -3.12 -11.58 4.04
C LEU A 120 -1.91 -12.04 4.86
N ASN A 121 -1.17 -11.12 5.47
CA ASN A 121 -0.07 -11.47 6.36
C ASN A 121 -0.54 -12.16 7.65
N SER A 122 -1.81 -11.99 8.01
CA SER A 122 -2.45 -12.72 9.11
C SER A 122 -3.04 -14.07 8.68
N GLY A 123 -2.89 -14.44 7.40
CA GLY A 123 -3.31 -15.73 6.82
C GLY A 123 -4.69 -15.72 6.17
N ASP A 124 -5.40 -14.59 6.11
CA ASP A 124 -6.72 -14.51 5.47
C ASP A 124 -6.60 -14.32 3.96
N GLN A 125 -6.62 -15.45 3.24
CA GLN A 125 -6.51 -15.51 1.78
C GLN A 125 -7.73 -14.91 1.04
N SER A 126 -8.85 -14.61 1.72
CA SER A 126 -10.02 -14.00 1.06
C SER A 126 -9.73 -12.60 0.50
N PHE A 127 -8.64 -11.97 0.92
CA PHE A 127 -8.20 -10.65 0.45
C PHE A 127 -7.25 -10.70 -0.77
N ILE A 128 -6.90 -11.88 -1.27
CA ILE A 128 -6.08 -12.01 -2.50
C ILE A 128 -6.71 -11.25 -3.67
N PRO A 129 -8.00 -11.42 -4.00
CA PRO A 129 -8.62 -10.74 -5.14
C PRO A 129 -8.63 -9.22 -5.01
N VAL A 130 -8.61 -8.71 -3.76
CA VAL A 130 -8.57 -7.28 -3.48
C VAL A 130 -7.26 -6.70 -4.00
N LEU A 131 -6.11 -7.23 -3.58
CA LEU A 131 -4.81 -6.74 -4.05
C LEU A 131 -4.62 -6.96 -5.55
N GLU A 132 -5.06 -8.11 -6.08
CA GLU A 132 -4.96 -8.40 -7.51
C GLU A 132 -5.70 -7.38 -8.37
N SER A 133 -6.92 -6.99 -7.99
CA SER A 133 -7.65 -6.00 -8.77
C SER A 133 -6.96 -4.64 -8.74
N ARG A 134 -6.30 -4.27 -7.62
CA ARG A 134 -5.60 -2.97 -7.49
C ARG A 134 -4.29 -2.93 -8.28
N LEU A 135 -3.66 -4.06 -8.58
CA LEU A 135 -2.56 -4.13 -9.55
C LEU A 135 -2.97 -3.68 -10.96
N THR A 136 -4.27 -3.73 -11.28
CA THR A 136 -4.82 -3.29 -12.57
C THR A 136 -5.64 -1.99 -12.48
N ASN A 137 -5.61 -1.29 -11.34
CA ASN A 137 -6.37 -0.06 -11.12
C ASN A 137 -6.03 1.00 -12.18
N PRO A 138 -6.98 1.80 -12.72
CA PRO A 138 -6.65 2.86 -13.68
C PRO A 138 -5.66 3.91 -13.16
N SER A 139 -5.68 4.19 -11.85
CA SER A 139 -4.71 5.08 -11.21
C SER A 139 -3.34 4.40 -11.10
N LYS A 140 -2.33 4.99 -11.75
CA LYS A 140 -0.95 4.49 -11.63
C LYS A 140 -0.43 4.53 -10.20
N ILE A 141 -0.87 5.52 -9.42
CA ILE A 141 -0.49 5.67 -8.01
C ILE A 141 -0.94 4.44 -7.22
N ILE A 142 -2.20 4.03 -7.38
CA ILE A 142 -2.75 2.85 -6.68
C ILE A 142 -2.10 1.56 -7.19
N ARG A 143 -1.87 1.40 -8.50
CA ARG A 143 -1.17 0.22 -9.04
C ARG A 143 0.23 0.08 -8.45
N TYR A 144 1.01 1.17 -8.48
CA TYR A 144 2.38 1.16 -7.98
C TYR A 144 2.44 0.97 -6.48
N TYR A 145 1.58 1.64 -5.73
CA TYR A 145 1.47 1.47 -4.29
C TYR A 145 1.21 -0.01 -3.93
N THR A 146 0.23 -0.61 -4.61
CA THR A 146 -0.14 -2.02 -4.42
C THR A 146 1.04 -2.95 -4.76
N ALA A 147 1.71 -2.73 -5.88
CA ALA A 147 2.85 -3.55 -6.30
C ALA A 147 4.03 -3.46 -5.32
N LEU A 148 4.34 -2.25 -4.84
CA LEU A 148 5.36 -2.02 -3.82
C LEU A 148 4.97 -2.70 -2.49
N LYS A 149 3.71 -2.57 -2.06
CA LYS A 149 3.19 -3.20 -0.84
C LYS A 149 3.27 -4.73 -0.92
N MET A 150 2.87 -5.32 -2.04
CA MET A 150 2.93 -6.76 -2.26
C MET A 150 4.35 -7.33 -2.20
N SER A 151 5.40 -6.53 -2.43
CA SER A 151 6.79 -6.98 -2.25
C SER A 151 7.15 -7.39 -0.82
N TYR A 152 6.35 -6.98 0.16
CA TYR A 152 6.52 -7.32 1.58
C TYR A 152 5.68 -8.53 2.01
N LEU A 153 4.90 -9.14 1.12
CA LEU A 153 4.14 -10.33 1.46
C LEU A 153 5.07 -11.50 1.77
N GLN A 154 4.69 -12.31 2.76
CA GLN A 154 5.41 -13.54 3.09
C GLN A 154 5.25 -14.61 2.01
N ASP A 155 4.06 -14.70 1.41
CA ASP A 155 3.78 -15.57 0.27
C ASP A 155 4.46 -15.03 -1.00
N LYS A 156 5.55 -15.69 -1.39
CA LYS A 156 6.35 -15.32 -2.57
C LYS A 156 5.62 -15.54 -3.89
N ASN A 157 4.71 -16.52 -3.97
CA ASN A 157 3.92 -16.75 -5.18
C ASN A 157 2.92 -15.61 -5.39
N LEU A 158 2.31 -15.13 -4.30
CA LEU A 158 1.43 -13.97 -4.37
C LEU A 158 2.21 -12.70 -4.67
N ALA A 159 3.35 -12.47 -4.01
CA ALA A 159 4.23 -11.33 -4.29
C ALA A 159 4.68 -11.28 -5.76
N GLN A 160 4.93 -12.43 -6.39
CA GLN A 160 5.32 -12.54 -7.80
C GLN A 160 4.33 -11.86 -8.77
N LYS A 161 3.04 -11.75 -8.40
CA LYS A 161 2.04 -11.07 -9.22
C LYS A 161 2.29 -9.57 -9.39
N ALA A 162 3.07 -8.95 -8.49
CA ALA A 162 3.46 -7.55 -8.60
C ALA A 162 4.60 -7.30 -9.61
N VAL A 163 5.34 -8.33 -10.02
CA VAL A 163 6.54 -8.20 -10.86
C VAL A 163 6.27 -7.47 -12.19
N PRO A 164 5.20 -7.77 -12.96
CA PRO A 164 4.93 -7.05 -14.20
C PRO A 164 4.70 -5.55 -13.98
N VAL A 165 4.03 -5.17 -12.90
CA VAL A 165 3.77 -3.76 -12.56
C VAL A 165 5.06 -3.05 -12.17
N LEU A 166 5.92 -3.70 -11.36
CA LEU A 166 7.21 -3.15 -10.97
C LEU A 166 8.17 -3.01 -12.16
N LYS A 167 8.18 -3.97 -13.09
CA LYS A 167 8.93 -3.86 -14.36
C LYS A 167 8.46 -2.64 -15.17
N GLY A 168 7.14 -2.53 -15.37
CA GLY A 168 6.57 -1.39 -16.10
C GLY A 168 6.86 -0.04 -15.43
N LEU A 169 6.85 0.02 -14.09
CA LEU A 169 7.23 1.22 -13.33
C LEU A 169 8.68 1.63 -13.63
N ILE A 170 9.63 0.70 -13.58
CA ILE A 170 11.06 0.97 -13.85
C ILE A 170 11.29 1.41 -15.29
N GLU A 171 10.54 0.86 -16.24
CA GLU A 171 10.69 1.17 -17.66
C GLU A 171 10.05 2.51 -18.06
N SER A 172 8.99 2.94 -17.38
CA SER A 172 8.16 4.09 -17.82
C SER A 172 8.29 5.35 -16.98
N GLU A 173 8.63 5.24 -15.70
CA GLU A 173 8.73 6.40 -14.83
C GLU A 173 10.09 7.10 -14.97
N LYS A 174 10.12 8.40 -14.65
CA LYS A 174 11.34 9.24 -14.69
C LYS A 174 11.90 9.56 -13.31
N ASP A 175 11.06 9.43 -12.28
CA ASP A 175 11.42 9.69 -10.91
C ASP A 175 12.36 8.59 -10.41
N GLN A 176 13.63 8.95 -10.18
CA GLN A 176 14.66 8.01 -9.75
C GLN A 176 14.35 7.40 -8.38
N GLU A 177 13.74 8.15 -7.46
CA GLU A 177 13.38 7.61 -6.16
C GLU A 177 12.34 6.50 -6.31
N LEU A 178 11.33 6.72 -7.16
CA LEU A 178 10.29 5.74 -7.42
C LEU A 178 10.86 4.50 -8.13
N ILE A 179 11.74 4.70 -9.11
CA ILE A 179 12.44 3.62 -9.81
C ILE A 179 13.27 2.79 -8.82
N ASP A 180 14.04 3.42 -7.94
CA ASP A 180 14.89 2.72 -6.99
C ASP A 180 14.07 1.94 -5.95
N ARG A 181 12.95 2.51 -5.46
CA ARG A 181 11.98 1.78 -4.64
C ARG A 181 11.45 0.53 -5.35
N ALA A 182 11.17 0.61 -6.65
CA ALA A 182 10.72 -0.53 -7.43
C ALA A 182 11.82 -1.58 -7.66
N LYS A 183 13.07 -1.17 -7.88
CA LYS A 183 14.23 -2.09 -7.94
C LYS A 183 14.39 -2.86 -6.64
N ILE A 184 14.29 -2.17 -5.49
CA ILE A 184 14.34 -2.80 -4.16
C ILE A 184 13.16 -3.77 -3.99
N ALA A 185 11.95 -3.38 -4.39
CA ALA A 185 10.79 -4.26 -4.34
C ALA A 185 10.99 -5.53 -5.19
N LEU A 186 11.50 -5.40 -6.42
CA LEU A 186 11.84 -6.55 -7.26
C LEU A 186 12.91 -7.43 -6.61
N LEU A 187 13.92 -6.85 -5.96
CA LEU A 187 14.97 -7.62 -5.27
C LEU A 187 14.38 -8.50 -4.15
N ARG A 188 13.32 -8.07 -3.46
CA ARG A 188 12.65 -8.87 -2.42
C ARG A 188 11.83 -10.04 -2.97
N ILE A 189 11.36 -9.93 -4.21
CA ILE A 189 10.44 -10.87 -4.84
C ILE A 189 11.20 -11.82 -5.77
N SER A 190 11.88 -11.25 -6.76
CA SER A 190 12.58 -11.96 -7.83
C SER A 190 13.86 -11.20 -8.20
N PRO A 191 14.99 -11.46 -7.50
CA PRO A 191 16.30 -10.91 -7.85
C PRO A 191 16.69 -11.16 -9.32
N ALA A 192 16.30 -12.30 -9.88
CA ALA A 192 16.60 -12.66 -11.27
C ALA A 192 15.93 -11.72 -12.28
N SER A 193 14.68 -11.31 -12.02
CA SER A 193 13.93 -10.42 -12.91
C SER A 193 14.53 -9.03 -13.05
N LEU A 194 15.30 -8.59 -12.05
CA LEU A 194 15.99 -7.31 -12.06
C LEU A 194 17.21 -7.32 -13.00
N LYS A 195 17.88 -8.48 -13.12
CA LYS A 195 19.02 -8.67 -14.03
C LYS A 195 18.62 -8.44 -15.48
N GLU A 196 17.45 -8.96 -15.88
CA GLU A 196 16.91 -8.82 -17.24
C GLU A 196 16.63 -7.36 -17.63
N ILE A 197 16.15 -6.54 -16.69
CA ILE A 197 15.83 -5.12 -16.95
C ILE A 197 17.12 -4.33 -17.20
N GLN A 198 18.16 -4.60 -16.41
CA GLN A 198 19.43 -3.88 -16.52
C GLN A 198 20.25 -4.30 -17.74
N GLU A 199 20.26 -5.59 -18.09
CA GLU A 199 20.86 -6.07 -19.34
C GLU A 199 20.26 -5.36 -20.57
N LYS A 200 18.98 -4.99 -20.53
CA LYS A 200 18.31 -4.23 -21.59
C LYS A 200 18.63 -2.73 -21.57
N GLN A 201 18.78 -2.12 -20.40
CA GLN A 201 18.92 -0.66 -20.29
C GLN A 201 20.36 -0.15 -20.50
N GLU A 202 21.38 -0.92 -20.14
CA GLU A 202 22.73 -0.35 -19.94
C GLU A 202 23.85 -0.96 -20.79
N GLY A 203 23.60 -1.98 -21.63
CA GLY A 203 24.49 -2.37 -22.75
C GLY A 203 26.00 -2.57 -22.49
N GLY A 204 26.42 -2.73 -21.23
CA GLY A 204 27.82 -2.60 -20.81
C GLY A 204 28.24 -3.56 -19.70
N SER A 205 29.55 -3.79 -19.58
CA SER A 205 30.17 -4.65 -18.56
C SER A 205 29.87 -4.13 -17.15
N PHE A 206 29.05 -4.86 -16.39
CA PHE A 206 28.75 -4.54 -14.99
C PHE A 206 29.73 -5.23 -14.06
N ARG A 207 30.16 -4.47 -13.03
CA ARG A 207 30.79 -5.08 -11.86
C ARG A 207 29.73 -5.76 -11.01
N LEU A 208 29.80 -7.08 -10.90
CA LEU A 208 28.87 -7.93 -10.19
C LEU A 208 29.40 -8.26 -8.80
N VAL A 209 28.64 -7.90 -7.78
CA VAL A 209 28.81 -8.45 -6.44
C VAL A 209 28.31 -9.89 -6.46
N LYS A 210 29.20 -10.82 -6.12
CA LYS A 210 28.92 -12.23 -5.94
C LYS A 210 28.90 -12.52 -4.45
N ILE A 211 27.79 -13.09 -3.97
CA ILE A 211 27.63 -13.55 -2.59
C ILE A 211 27.38 -15.05 -2.63
N ARG A 212 28.15 -15.80 -1.86
CA ARG A 212 27.97 -17.24 -1.65
C ARG A 212 27.83 -17.52 -0.17
N VAL A 213 26.82 -18.30 0.19
CA VAL A 213 26.60 -18.75 1.57
C VAL A 213 26.73 -20.26 1.62
N TYR A 214 27.52 -20.75 2.56
CA TYR A 214 27.69 -22.17 2.86
C TYR A 214 27.18 -22.41 4.28
N GLU A 215 26.21 -23.30 4.42
CA GLU A 215 25.72 -23.70 5.73
C GLU A 215 26.69 -24.65 6.43
N LYS A 216 26.67 -24.63 7.76
CA LYS A 216 27.50 -25.50 8.61
C LYS A 216 27.46 -26.97 8.17
N GLY A 217 28.63 -27.51 7.83
CA GLY A 217 28.81 -28.90 7.42
C GLY A 217 28.47 -29.20 5.97
N LYS A 218 27.93 -28.25 5.19
CA LYS A 218 27.71 -28.40 3.75
C LYS A 218 28.91 -27.88 2.96
N LYS A 219 29.45 -28.70 2.07
CA LYS A 219 30.51 -28.30 1.12
C LYS A 219 29.95 -27.60 -0.13
N THR A 220 28.63 -27.64 -0.33
CA THR A 220 27.95 -27.03 -1.46
C THR A 220 27.37 -25.67 -1.08
N VAL A 221 27.40 -24.75 -2.03
CA VAL A 221 26.78 -23.42 -1.89
C VAL A 221 25.30 -23.60 -1.60
N SER A 222 24.84 -23.06 -0.47
CA SER A 222 23.44 -23.08 -0.04
C SER A 222 22.67 -21.88 -0.58
N VAL A 223 23.33 -20.71 -0.70
CA VAL A 223 22.75 -19.52 -1.33
C VAL A 223 23.76 -18.90 -2.28
N SER A 224 23.31 -18.55 -3.49
CA SER A 224 24.12 -17.93 -4.54
C SER A 224 23.43 -16.67 -5.05
N ILE A 225 24.02 -15.51 -4.79
CA ILE A 225 23.49 -14.22 -5.23
C ILE A 225 24.51 -13.57 -6.15
N ASN A 226 24.04 -13.08 -7.30
CA ASN A 226 24.84 -12.33 -8.26
C ASN A 226 24.08 -11.05 -8.57
N LEU A 227 24.60 -9.91 -8.14
CA LEU A 227 23.90 -8.64 -8.25
C LEU A 227 24.88 -7.52 -8.65
N PRO A 228 24.50 -6.65 -9.59
CA PRO A 228 25.26 -5.44 -9.92
C PRO A 228 25.60 -4.61 -8.69
N LEU A 229 26.80 -4.02 -8.68
CA LEU A 229 27.30 -3.25 -7.54
C LEU A 229 26.35 -2.11 -7.13
N SER A 230 25.73 -1.43 -8.09
CA SER A 230 24.72 -0.38 -7.83
C SER A 230 23.51 -0.91 -7.06
N LEU A 231 23.09 -2.15 -7.32
CA LEU A 231 22.00 -2.80 -6.60
C LEU A 231 22.41 -3.27 -5.21
N ALA A 232 23.68 -3.65 -5.04
CA ALA A 232 24.23 -3.97 -3.72
C ALA A 232 24.13 -2.75 -2.79
N ASP A 233 24.54 -1.60 -3.31
CA ASP A 233 24.50 -0.33 -2.58
C ASP A 233 23.05 0.06 -2.24
N LEU A 234 22.15 0.02 -3.23
CA LEU A 234 20.71 0.26 -3.00
C LEU A 234 20.11 -0.70 -1.96
N ALA A 235 20.46 -1.98 -2.01
CA ALA A 235 19.99 -2.98 -1.05
C ALA A 235 20.46 -2.64 0.37
N ILE A 236 21.74 -2.29 0.53
CA ILE A 236 22.30 -1.87 1.83
C ILE A 236 21.56 -0.62 2.32
N GLN A 237 21.39 0.40 1.47
CA GLN A 237 20.70 1.63 1.85
C GLN A 237 19.27 1.36 2.35
N ALA A 238 18.56 0.43 1.69
CA ALA A 238 17.19 0.05 2.03
C ALA A 238 17.03 -0.86 3.26
N MET A 239 18.13 -1.38 3.83
CA MET A 239 18.05 -2.20 5.03
C MET A 239 17.61 -1.38 6.26
N PRO A 240 16.80 -1.96 7.18
CA PRO A 240 16.47 -1.31 8.44
C PRO A 240 17.72 -0.95 9.25
N GLU A 241 17.73 0.24 9.87
CA GLU A 241 18.88 0.71 10.66
C GLU A 241 19.21 -0.21 11.84
N LYS A 242 18.18 -0.85 12.43
CA LYS A 242 18.36 -1.85 13.48
C LYS A 242 19.23 -3.03 13.01
N ASP A 243 19.01 -3.49 11.78
CA ASP A 243 19.71 -4.65 11.22
C ASP A 243 21.16 -4.27 10.85
N LYS A 244 21.35 -3.08 10.27
CA LYS A 244 22.69 -2.52 10.01
C LYS A 244 23.50 -2.37 11.30
N ALA A 245 22.87 -1.84 12.36
CA ALA A 245 23.51 -1.67 13.66
C ALA A 245 23.89 -3.01 14.29
N ALA A 246 23.03 -4.02 14.19
CA ALA A 246 23.32 -5.37 14.69
C ALA A 246 24.53 -5.99 13.98
N LEU A 247 24.62 -5.86 12.64
CA LEU A 247 25.78 -6.33 11.88
C LEU A 247 27.06 -5.58 12.24
N LYS A 248 26.97 -4.26 12.41
CA LYS A 248 28.10 -3.43 12.82
C LYS A 248 28.62 -3.79 14.21
N GLN A 249 27.75 -4.11 15.16
CA GLN A 249 28.13 -4.61 16.49
C GLN A 249 28.90 -5.93 16.42
N LYS A 250 28.57 -6.78 15.45
CA LYS A 250 29.32 -8.01 15.14
C LYS A 250 30.63 -7.78 14.36
N GLY A 251 30.96 -6.52 14.06
CA GLY A 251 32.18 -6.14 13.33
C GLY A 251 32.01 -6.04 11.81
N TYR A 252 30.80 -6.19 11.28
CA TYR A 252 30.52 -6.15 9.84
C TYR A 252 29.87 -4.83 9.43
N ASP A 253 30.70 -3.85 9.04
CA ASP A 253 30.19 -2.61 8.43
C ASP A 253 30.01 -2.80 6.92
N LEU A 254 28.77 -3.05 6.50
CA LEU A 254 28.42 -3.37 5.11
C LEU A 254 28.85 -2.28 4.12
N ASN A 255 28.72 -1.00 4.50
CA ASN A 255 29.12 0.12 3.65
C ASN A 255 30.63 0.12 3.44
N ARG A 256 31.40 -0.13 4.51
CA ARG A 256 32.86 -0.23 4.42
C ARG A 256 33.28 -1.44 3.58
N ILE A 257 32.66 -2.60 3.81
CA ILE A 257 32.93 -3.83 3.04
C ILE A 257 32.72 -3.58 1.55
N LEU A 258 31.58 -3.02 1.16
CA LEU A 258 31.27 -2.78 -0.24
C LEU A 258 32.22 -1.75 -0.87
N ASN A 259 32.54 -0.66 -0.16
CA ASN A 259 33.49 0.35 -0.63
C ASN A 259 34.91 -0.22 -0.81
N ASP A 260 35.36 -1.07 0.11
CA ASP A 260 36.66 -1.73 0.03
C ASP A 260 36.74 -2.69 -1.15
N LEU A 261 35.69 -3.48 -1.37
CA LEU A 261 35.56 -4.38 -2.53
C LEU A 261 35.51 -3.58 -3.84
N ALA A 262 34.80 -2.45 -3.87
CA ALA A 262 34.72 -1.60 -5.05
C ALA A 262 36.09 -1.02 -5.44
N LYS A 263 36.98 -0.76 -4.48
CA LYS A 263 38.31 -0.18 -4.75
C LYS A 263 39.36 -1.21 -5.19
N SER A 264 39.14 -2.50 -4.95
CA SER A 264 40.14 -3.55 -5.22
C SER A 264 39.56 -4.66 -6.11
N LYS A 265 40.19 -4.91 -7.27
CA LYS A 265 39.69 -5.86 -8.28
C LYS A 265 39.79 -7.34 -7.87
N GLU A 266 40.54 -7.68 -6.83
CA GLU A 266 40.81 -9.08 -6.43
C GLU A 266 40.48 -9.36 -4.96
N LYS A 267 39.80 -8.44 -4.27
CA LYS A 267 39.50 -8.60 -2.85
C LYS A 267 38.25 -9.48 -2.69
N MET A 268 38.41 -10.57 -1.94
CA MET A 268 37.30 -11.37 -1.42
C MET A 268 37.19 -11.13 0.09
N VAL A 269 35.97 -10.89 0.56
CA VAL A 269 35.65 -10.84 1.98
C VAL A 269 34.97 -12.15 2.37
N ARG A 270 35.53 -12.84 3.36
CA ARG A 270 34.98 -14.05 3.94
C ARG A 270 34.57 -13.79 5.39
N ILE A 271 33.31 -14.08 5.68
CA ILE A 271 32.70 -13.94 7.00
C ILE A 271 32.35 -15.35 7.48
N GLU A 272 32.77 -15.71 8.69
CA GLU A 272 32.49 -17.02 9.28
C GLU A 272 31.82 -16.82 10.64
N GLU A 273 30.60 -17.34 10.79
CA GLU A 273 29.80 -17.18 12.02
C GLU A 273 29.04 -18.48 12.30
N GLU A 274 29.19 -19.03 13.51
CA GLU A 274 28.55 -20.27 13.98
C GLU A 274 28.74 -21.50 13.07
N GLY A 275 29.78 -21.48 12.23
CA GLY A 275 30.08 -22.53 11.25
C GLY A 275 29.45 -22.31 9.87
N ASN A 276 28.69 -21.23 9.66
CA ASN A 276 28.26 -20.77 8.34
C ASN A 276 29.34 -19.85 7.74
N ILE A 277 29.55 -19.95 6.44
CA ILE A 277 30.53 -19.14 5.72
C ILE A 277 29.81 -18.29 4.68
N VAL A 278 30.09 -16.99 4.65
CA VAL A 278 29.65 -16.06 3.61
C VAL A 278 30.87 -15.52 2.88
N GLU A 279 30.94 -15.72 1.57
CA GLU A 279 31.97 -15.19 0.69
C GLU A 279 31.38 -14.09 -0.20
N ILE A 280 32.05 -12.95 -0.26
CA ILE A 280 31.63 -11.76 -1.01
C ILE A 280 32.80 -11.25 -1.85
N TRP A 281 32.61 -11.08 -3.16
CA TRP A 281 33.61 -10.47 -4.04
C TRP A 281 32.94 -9.70 -5.18
N ILE A 282 33.72 -8.90 -5.91
CA ILE A 282 33.25 -8.18 -7.10
C ILE A 282 33.99 -8.70 -8.33
N GLU A 283 33.23 -9.10 -9.34
CA GLU A 283 33.70 -9.50 -10.67
C GLU A 283 33.40 -8.40 -11.69
#